data_AF-A0A847S620-F1
#
_entry.id   AF-A0A847S620-F1
#
_cell.length_a   1.000
_cell.length_b   1.000
_cell.length_c   1.000
_cell.angle_alpha   90.00
_cell.angle_beta   90.00
_cell.angle_gamma   90.00
#
_symmetry.space_group_name_H-M   'P 1'
#
loop_
_entity.id
_entity.type
_entity.pdbx_description
1 polymer ?
#
loop_
_entity_poly.entity_id
_entity_poly.type
_entity_poly.pdbx_seq_one_letter_code
_entity_poly.pdbx_strand_id
1 'polypeptide(L)'
;MSSSAALGRPFKYIANNIDMKIFVIAMSLGLAVPAVWAADYGGYKGVGGMTAYNIPDNVYEYHYDKGFTGVDAMGWDPNLQYAWSRIGAAKTCGIAFDERKVLAALDTRYPQGEVIHKMIGIDFAYLHSKHNPKFCTEERVLELKEMLPLFEAGQFPSKF
;
A
#
# COMPACT_ATOMS: atom_id res chain seq x y z
N MET A 1 33.47 44.48 -14.74
CA MET A 1 34.86 44.01 -14.92
C MET A 1 35.58 44.33 -13.61
N SER A 2 35.84 43.35 -12.73
CA SER A 2 36.94 42.36 -12.78
C SER A 2 38.26 42.97 -12.29
N SER A 3 39.02 42.40 -11.33
CA SER A 3 38.75 41.27 -10.41
C SER A 3 39.75 41.29 -9.22
N SER A 4 39.54 40.44 -8.21
CA SER A 4 40.48 39.83 -7.22
C SER A 4 41.89 40.43 -6.95
N ALA A 5 42.48 40.43 -5.74
CA ALA A 5 42.14 40.04 -4.35
C ALA A 5 43.31 40.57 -3.43
N ALA A 6 43.76 40.07 -2.27
CA ALA A 6 43.50 38.89 -1.43
C ALA A 6 44.03 39.07 0.03
N LEU A 7 43.63 38.13 0.92
CA LEU A 7 44.31 37.58 2.13
C LEU A 7 45.12 38.48 3.11
N GLY A 8 44.76 38.39 4.41
CA GLY A 8 45.59 38.81 5.54
C GLY A 8 44.93 38.62 6.92
N ARG A 9 45.16 37.46 7.57
CA ARG A 9 44.93 37.23 9.02
C ARG A 9 46.26 36.79 9.65
N PRO A 10 46.51 37.05 10.95
CA PRO A 10 46.12 36.05 11.95
C PRO A 10 45.60 36.64 13.28
N PHE A 11 44.72 35.89 13.95
CA PHE A 11 44.62 35.92 15.42
C PHE A 11 45.08 34.55 15.96
N LYS A 12 45.51 34.49 17.22
CA LYS A 12 46.46 33.47 17.72
C LYS A 12 45.90 32.67 18.90
N TYR A 13 46.40 31.44 19.08
CA TYR A 13 46.09 30.51 20.19
C TYR A 13 44.62 29.99 20.23
N ILE A 14 44.29 28.86 20.86
CA ILE A 14 45.08 27.90 21.68
C ILE A 14 45.04 26.50 21.02
N ALA A 15 46.14 25.73 21.14
CA ALA A 15 46.16 24.31 20.78
C ALA A 15 45.83 23.43 22.01
N ASN A 16 44.93 22.46 21.85
CA ASN A 16 44.74 21.35 22.78
C ASN A 16 44.93 20.04 22.02
N ASN A 17 46.00 19.30 22.35
CA ASN A 17 46.26 17.99 21.77
C ASN A 17 45.37 16.94 22.44
N ILE A 18 44.51 16.28 21.65
CA ILE A 18 44.01 14.94 21.97
C ILE A 18 44.21 14.09 20.71
N ASP A 19 44.98 13.02 20.85
CA ASP A 19 45.41 12.13 19.76
C ASP A 19 44.26 11.18 19.36
N MET A 20 43.19 11.75 18.78
CA MET A 20 42.01 10.99 18.40
C MET A 20 42.19 10.31 17.04
N LYS A 21 42.87 9.17 17.06
CA LYS A 21 42.87 8.21 15.93
C LYS A 21 41.47 7.66 15.74
N ILE A 22 40.67 8.34 14.91
CA ILE A 22 39.32 7.92 14.54
C ILE A 22 39.41 6.58 13.79
N PHE A 23 39.22 5.49 14.52
CA PHE A 23 38.88 4.21 13.91
C PHE A 23 37.49 4.35 13.29
N VAL A 24 37.45 4.49 11.96
CA VAL A 24 36.21 4.40 11.18
C VAL A 24 35.75 2.95 11.20
N ILE A 25 35.04 2.56 12.27
CA ILE A 25 34.33 1.29 12.33
C ILE A 25 33.15 1.42 11.37
N ALA A 26 33.35 0.97 10.14
CA ALA A 26 32.29 0.80 9.16
C ALA A 26 31.37 -0.34 9.62
N MET A 27 30.46 -0.05 10.56
CA MET A 27 29.33 -0.91 10.87
C MET A 27 28.39 -0.94 9.67
N SER A 28 28.71 -1.81 8.72
CA SER A 28 27.77 -2.28 7.71
C SER A 28 26.69 -3.09 8.41
N LEU A 29 25.68 -2.42 8.96
CA LEU A 29 24.39 -3.06 9.20
C LEU A 29 23.87 -3.51 7.84
N GLY A 30 24.11 -4.79 7.52
CA GLY A 30 23.35 -5.46 6.49
C GLY A 30 21.89 -5.41 6.90
N LEU A 31 21.10 -4.57 6.23
CA LEU A 31 19.66 -4.61 6.32
C LEU A 31 19.23 -5.99 5.82
N ALA A 32 19.02 -6.91 6.76
CA ALA A 32 18.37 -8.17 6.53
C ALA A 32 16.91 -7.88 6.20
N VAL A 33 16.66 -7.47 4.95
CA VAL A 33 15.32 -7.42 4.37
C VAL A 33 14.74 -8.82 4.59
N PRO A 34 13.67 -8.97 5.39
CA PRO A 34 13.07 -10.27 5.58
C PRO A 34 12.68 -10.79 4.20
N ALA A 35 13.05 -12.03 3.90
CA ALA A 35 12.64 -12.64 2.65
C ALA A 35 11.11 -12.62 2.62
N VAL A 36 10.52 -11.88 1.67
CA VAL A 36 9.07 -11.86 1.49
C VAL A 36 8.67 -13.22 0.96
N TRP A 37 8.18 -14.08 1.85
CA TRP A 37 7.66 -15.40 1.46
C TRP A 37 6.46 -15.14 0.56
N ALA A 38 6.56 -15.54 -0.72
CA ALA A 38 5.46 -15.41 -1.65
C ALA A 38 4.26 -16.20 -1.11
N ALA A 39 3.12 -15.52 -0.90
CA ALA A 39 1.91 -16.15 -0.38
C ALA A 39 1.50 -17.34 -1.27
N ASP A 40 1.20 -18.48 -0.63
CA ASP A 40 0.73 -19.67 -1.32
C ASP A 40 -0.80 -19.66 -1.40
N TYR A 41 -1.30 -19.55 -2.63
CA TYR A 41 -2.73 -19.57 -2.94
C TYR A 41 -3.24 -21.00 -3.23
N GLY A 42 -2.63 -22.03 -2.63
CA GLY A 42 -3.00 -23.44 -2.87
C GLY A 42 -2.78 -23.86 -4.33
N GLY A 43 -1.78 -23.29 -4.99
CA GLY A 43 -1.51 -23.51 -6.41
C GLY A 43 -2.41 -22.75 -7.41
N TYR A 44 -3.42 -21.99 -6.97
CA TYR A 44 -4.30 -21.19 -7.86
C TYR A 44 -3.51 -20.20 -8.74
N LYS A 45 -4.04 -19.90 -9.94
CA LYS A 45 -3.34 -19.18 -11.02
C LYS A 45 -4.04 -17.91 -11.52
N GLY A 46 -5.10 -17.44 -10.86
CA GLY A 46 -5.68 -16.13 -11.15
C GLY A 46 -6.57 -16.02 -12.39
N VAL A 47 -7.35 -17.07 -12.71
CA VAL A 47 -8.31 -17.03 -13.83
C VAL A 47 -9.63 -17.72 -13.44
N GLY A 48 -10.74 -16.99 -13.57
CA GLY A 48 -12.12 -17.46 -13.45
C GLY A 48 -12.63 -17.69 -12.02
N GLY A 49 -11.77 -17.63 -11.00
CA GLY A 49 -12.15 -17.96 -9.64
C GLY A 49 -13.09 -16.94 -8.97
N MET A 50 -13.04 -15.67 -9.36
CA MET A 50 -13.96 -14.64 -8.85
C MET A 50 -15.37 -14.77 -9.43
N THR A 51 -15.56 -15.46 -10.56
CA THR A 51 -16.89 -15.67 -11.14
C THR A 51 -17.61 -16.90 -10.57
N ALA A 52 -17.00 -17.60 -9.60
CA ALA A 52 -17.59 -18.76 -8.94
C ALA A 52 -18.71 -18.36 -7.96
N TYR A 53 -19.78 -19.17 -7.89
CA TYR A 53 -20.88 -18.97 -6.93
C TYR A 53 -20.42 -18.98 -5.46
N ASN A 54 -19.37 -19.74 -5.16
CA ASN A 54 -18.66 -19.70 -3.89
C ASN A 54 -17.18 -19.47 -4.18
N ILE A 55 -16.66 -18.31 -3.81
CA ILE A 55 -15.27 -17.89 -4.04
C ILE A 55 -14.40 -18.35 -2.86
N PRO A 56 -13.44 -19.26 -3.04
CA PRO A 56 -12.55 -19.70 -1.97
C PRO A 56 -11.63 -18.58 -1.45
N ASP A 57 -11.24 -18.64 -0.18
CA ASP A 57 -10.37 -17.64 0.47
C ASP A 57 -9.08 -17.40 -0.32
N ASN A 58 -8.38 -18.48 -0.71
CA ASN A 58 -7.15 -18.42 -1.49
C ASN A 58 -7.31 -17.82 -2.89
N VAL A 59 -8.52 -17.84 -3.45
CA VAL A 59 -8.86 -17.20 -4.73
C VAL A 59 -9.05 -15.70 -4.52
N TYR A 60 -9.85 -15.30 -3.52
CA TYR A 60 -10.04 -13.88 -3.21
C TYR A 60 -8.72 -13.21 -2.80
N GLU A 61 -7.90 -13.89 -1.99
CA GLU A 61 -6.56 -13.41 -1.61
C GLU A 61 -5.60 -13.28 -2.79
N TYR A 62 -5.64 -14.22 -3.75
CA TYR A 62 -4.87 -14.09 -4.98
C TYR A 62 -5.24 -12.78 -5.71
N HIS A 63 -6.53 -12.53 -5.91
CA HIS A 63 -6.97 -11.34 -6.66
C HIS A 63 -6.81 -10.04 -5.84
N TYR A 64 -6.89 -10.09 -4.50
CA TYR A 64 -6.50 -8.99 -3.64
C TYR A 64 -5.01 -8.63 -3.81
N ASP A 65 -4.09 -9.60 -3.79
CA ASP A 65 -2.66 -9.33 -3.89
C ASP A 65 -2.22 -9.00 -5.33
N LYS A 66 -2.75 -9.72 -6.32
CA LYS A 66 -2.30 -9.74 -7.73
C LYS A 66 -3.18 -8.95 -8.71
N GLY A 67 -4.42 -8.65 -8.36
CA GLY A 67 -5.36 -7.87 -9.17
C GLY A 67 -6.62 -8.62 -9.62
N PHE A 68 -7.70 -7.85 -9.83
CA PHE A 68 -8.98 -8.30 -10.37
C PHE A 68 -9.03 -7.89 -11.84
N THR A 69 -8.62 -8.79 -12.74
CA THR A 69 -8.43 -8.48 -14.17
C THR A 69 -9.12 -9.51 -15.06
N GLY A 70 -9.36 -9.15 -16.34
CA GLY A 70 -10.07 -10.03 -17.28
C GLY A 70 -11.47 -10.40 -16.78
N VAL A 71 -11.80 -11.70 -16.78
CA VAL A 71 -13.09 -12.20 -16.26
C VAL A 71 -13.24 -11.98 -14.76
N ASP A 72 -12.14 -11.97 -13.99
CA ASP A 72 -12.14 -11.82 -12.53
C ASP A 72 -12.31 -10.37 -12.08
N ALA A 73 -12.28 -9.41 -13.00
CA ALA A 73 -12.80 -8.06 -12.77
C ALA A 73 -14.34 -8.05 -12.66
N MET A 74 -15.02 -9.14 -13.06
CA MET A 74 -16.49 -9.29 -13.02
C MET A 74 -17.27 -8.20 -13.77
N GLY A 75 -16.67 -7.65 -14.83
CA GLY A 75 -17.26 -6.57 -15.65
C GLY A 75 -17.02 -5.15 -15.12
N TRP A 76 -16.36 -5.00 -13.98
CA TRP A 76 -15.95 -3.70 -13.42
C TRP A 76 -14.57 -3.25 -13.93
N ASP A 77 -14.24 -1.98 -13.70
CA ASP A 77 -12.89 -1.46 -13.90
C ASP A 77 -11.90 -2.13 -12.91
N PRO A 78 -10.75 -2.68 -13.36
CA PRO A 78 -9.77 -3.33 -12.49
C PRO A 78 -9.21 -2.46 -11.35
N ASN A 79 -9.08 -1.15 -11.55
CA ASN A 79 -8.62 -0.20 -10.54
C ASN A 79 -9.75 0.20 -9.57
N LEU A 80 -11.00 0.21 -10.02
CA LEU A 80 -12.17 0.32 -9.15
C LEU A 80 -12.29 -0.90 -8.23
N GLN A 81 -12.19 -2.12 -8.78
CA GLN A 81 -12.12 -3.37 -8.00
C GLN A 81 -10.95 -3.36 -7.03
N TYR A 82 -9.77 -2.91 -7.46
CA TYR A 82 -8.61 -2.74 -6.58
C TYR A 82 -8.92 -1.79 -5.41
N ALA A 83 -9.44 -0.59 -5.68
CA ALA A 83 -9.82 0.37 -4.64
C ALA A 83 -10.85 -0.21 -3.66
N TRP A 84 -11.93 -0.81 -4.17
CA TRP A 84 -12.94 -1.50 -3.36
C TRP A 84 -12.34 -2.61 -2.49
N SER A 85 -11.44 -3.43 -3.04
CA SER A 85 -10.76 -4.50 -2.30
C SER A 85 -9.98 -3.97 -1.09
N ARG A 86 -9.31 -2.83 -1.25
CA ARG A 86 -8.53 -2.17 -0.19
C ARG A 86 -9.43 -1.54 0.87
N ILE A 87 -10.48 -0.84 0.46
CA ILE A 87 -11.42 -0.20 1.40
C ILE A 87 -12.22 -1.27 2.19
N GLY A 88 -12.58 -2.39 1.55
CA GLY A 88 -13.17 -3.54 2.23
C GLY A 88 -12.21 -4.22 3.21
N ALA A 89 -10.95 -4.43 2.81
CA ALA A 89 -9.92 -4.98 3.69
C ALA A 89 -9.60 -4.07 4.89
N ALA A 90 -9.63 -2.74 4.74
CA ALA A 90 -9.47 -1.80 5.85
C ALA A 90 -10.52 -2.03 6.94
N LYS A 91 -11.79 -2.24 6.55
CA LYS A 91 -12.90 -2.59 7.46
C LYS A 91 -12.68 -3.95 8.14
N THR A 92 -12.07 -4.91 7.46
CA THR A 92 -11.70 -6.22 8.03
C THR A 92 -10.56 -6.10 9.04
N CYS A 93 -9.52 -5.33 8.73
CA CYS A 93 -8.33 -5.18 9.55
C CYS A 93 -8.46 -4.10 10.65
N GLY A 94 -9.66 -3.55 10.86
CA GLY A 94 -9.93 -2.57 11.91
C GLY A 94 -9.25 -1.21 11.71
N ILE A 95 -8.86 -0.88 10.48
CA ILE A 95 -8.18 0.38 10.15
C ILE A 95 -9.24 1.46 9.91
N ALA A 96 -9.19 2.54 10.69
CA ALA A 96 -10.15 3.63 10.60
C ALA A 96 -9.90 4.53 9.39
N PHE A 97 -10.98 4.97 8.74
CA PHE A 97 -11.02 5.96 7.66
C PHE A 97 -12.40 6.63 7.61
N ASP A 98 -12.50 7.77 6.95
CA ASP A 98 -13.76 8.49 6.72
C ASP A 98 -14.53 7.88 5.53
N GLU A 99 -15.37 6.86 5.82
CA GLU A 99 -16.14 6.13 4.81
C GLU A 99 -16.96 7.06 3.90
N ARG A 100 -17.43 8.21 4.40
CA ARG A 100 -18.18 9.20 3.58
C ARG A 100 -17.29 9.95 2.60
N LYS A 101 -16.08 10.37 3.02
CA LYS A 101 -15.11 10.96 2.07
C LYS A 101 -14.73 9.95 0.99
N VAL A 102 -14.43 8.73 1.39
CA VAL A 102 -14.00 7.67 0.45
C VAL A 102 -15.11 7.31 -0.54
N LEU A 103 -16.37 7.24 -0.10
CA LEU A 103 -17.52 7.01 -0.99
C LEU A 103 -17.75 8.17 -1.97
N ALA A 104 -17.70 9.43 -1.51
CA ALA A 104 -17.83 10.60 -2.37
C ALA A 104 -16.66 10.73 -3.36
N ALA A 105 -15.44 10.38 -2.92
CA ALA A 105 -14.25 10.31 -3.75
C ALA A 105 -14.35 9.23 -4.83
N LEU A 106 -14.86 8.04 -4.49
CA LEU A 106 -15.10 6.96 -5.45
C LEU A 106 -16.10 7.38 -6.52
N ASP A 107 -17.25 7.95 -6.14
CA ASP A 107 -18.29 8.36 -7.10
C ASP A 107 -17.83 9.51 -8.00
N THR A 108 -17.00 10.42 -7.46
CA THR A 108 -16.34 11.47 -8.25
C THR A 108 -15.37 10.90 -9.29
N ARG A 109 -14.67 9.79 -8.98
CA ARG A 109 -13.65 9.19 -9.86
C ARG A 109 -14.23 8.16 -10.84
N TYR A 110 -15.29 7.47 -10.43
CA TYR A 110 -15.94 6.33 -11.08
C TYR A 110 -17.46 6.41 -10.85
N PRO A 111 -18.23 7.22 -11.60
CA PRO A 111 -19.62 7.51 -11.26
C PRO A 111 -20.54 6.28 -11.42
N GLN A 112 -20.73 5.55 -10.32
CA GLN A 112 -21.58 4.35 -10.19
C GLN A 112 -22.67 4.53 -9.12
N GLY A 113 -22.60 5.60 -8.32
CA GLY A 113 -23.45 5.84 -7.17
C GLY A 113 -22.93 5.18 -5.89
N GLU A 114 -23.03 5.91 -4.78
CA GLU A 114 -22.61 5.50 -3.43
C GLU A 114 -23.07 4.08 -3.06
N VAL A 115 -24.32 3.71 -3.39
CA VAL A 115 -24.90 2.40 -3.07
C VAL A 115 -24.16 1.25 -3.79
N ILE A 116 -23.76 1.43 -5.05
CA ILE A 116 -23.01 0.40 -5.79
C ILE A 116 -21.61 0.28 -5.21
N HIS A 117 -20.92 1.41 -4.99
CA HIS A 117 -19.60 1.40 -4.36
C HIS A 117 -19.61 0.71 -2.99
N LYS A 118 -20.62 1.00 -2.17
CA LYS A 118 -20.73 0.44 -0.83
C LYS A 118 -21.09 -1.04 -0.86
N MET A 119 -22.21 -1.41 -1.49
CA MET A 119 -22.76 -2.77 -1.36
C MET A 119 -22.09 -3.79 -2.29
N ILE A 120 -21.84 -3.42 -3.56
CA ILE A 120 -21.30 -4.34 -4.57
C ILE A 120 -19.77 -4.38 -4.53
N GLY A 121 -19.14 -3.25 -4.16
CA GLY A 121 -17.70 -3.14 -4.00
C GLY A 121 -17.19 -3.43 -2.58
N ILE A 122 -17.32 -2.42 -1.71
CA ILE A 122 -16.65 -2.37 -0.40
C ILE A 122 -17.15 -3.45 0.55
N ASP A 123 -18.47 -3.64 0.69
CA ASP A 123 -19.05 -4.61 1.62
C ASP A 123 -18.86 -6.05 1.11
N PHE A 124 -18.85 -6.29 -0.21
CA PHE A 124 -18.44 -7.57 -0.82
C PHE A 124 -16.98 -7.90 -0.50
N ALA A 125 -16.06 -6.96 -0.74
CA ALA A 125 -14.64 -7.10 -0.41
C ALA A 125 -14.40 -7.31 1.10
N TYR A 126 -15.16 -6.62 1.95
CA TYR A 126 -15.16 -6.81 3.40
C TYR A 126 -15.59 -8.23 3.78
N LEU A 127 -16.70 -8.75 3.23
CA LEU A 127 -17.19 -10.08 3.56
C LEU A 127 -16.21 -11.19 3.17
N HIS A 128 -15.62 -11.13 1.97
CA HIS A 128 -14.62 -12.11 1.54
C HIS A 128 -13.30 -12.01 2.31
N SER A 129 -12.76 -10.81 2.52
CA SER A 129 -11.53 -10.66 3.35
C SER A 129 -11.73 -11.10 4.80
N LYS A 130 -12.92 -10.86 5.37
CA LYS A 130 -13.27 -11.25 6.75
C LYS A 130 -13.46 -12.76 6.94
N HIS A 131 -13.74 -13.51 5.88
CA HIS A 131 -13.96 -14.95 5.98
C HIS A 131 -12.68 -15.70 6.39
N ASN A 132 -11.51 -15.28 5.89
CA ASN A 132 -10.22 -15.78 6.37
C ASN A 132 -9.73 -14.98 7.61
N PRO A 133 -9.63 -15.58 8.81
CA PRO A 133 -9.13 -14.88 10.01
C PRO A 133 -7.63 -14.53 9.96
N LYS A 134 -6.88 -15.03 8.96
CA LYS A 134 -5.47 -14.70 8.71
C LYS A 134 -5.26 -13.63 7.64
N PHE A 135 -6.34 -13.07 7.07
CA PHE A 135 -6.26 -12.16 5.92
C PHE A 135 -5.39 -10.91 6.18
N CYS A 136 -5.42 -10.37 7.41
CA CYS A 136 -4.72 -9.14 7.78
C CYS A 136 -3.25 -9.40 8.16
N THR A 137 -2.41 -9.66 7.16
CA THR A 137 -0.95 -9.72 7.34
C THR A 137 -0.35 -8.33 7.61
N GLU A 138 0.89 -8.29 8.11
CA GLU A 138 1.57 -7.01 8.40
C GLU A 138 1.75 -6.16 7.14
N GLU A 139 2.10 -6.78 6.02
CA GLU A 139 2.29 -6.12 4.71
C GLU A 139 0.98 -5.52 4.21
N ARG A 140 -0.14 -6.26 4.30
CA ARG A 140 -1.46 -5.76 3.92
C ARG A 140 -1.92 -4.63 4.85
N VAL A 141 -1.64 -4.71 6.16
CA VAL A 141 -1.96 -3.63 7.12
C VAL A 141 -1.12 -2.37 6.89
N LEU A 142 0.13 -2.50 6.44
CA LEU A 142 0.97 -1.37 6.04
C LEU A 142 0.47 -0.73 4.73
N GLU A 143 0.25 -1.53 3.67
CA GLU A 143 -0.33 -1.10 2.39
C GLU A 143 -1.62 -0.27 2.61
N LEU A 144 -2.52 -0.76 3.46
CA LEU A 144 -3.79 -0.09 3.74
C LEU A 144 -3.61 1.25 4.47
N LYS A 145 -2.65 1.38 5.40
CA LYS A 145 -2.36 2.63 6.10
C LYS A 145 -1.77 3.70 5.16
N GLU A 146 -1.03 3.29 4.13
CA GLU A 146 -0.50 4.20 3.11
C GLU A 146 -1.57 4.60 2.08
N MET A 147 -2.46 3.68 1.70
CA MET A 147 -3.46 3.89 0.65
C MET A 147 -4.71 4.66 1.11
N LEU A 148 -5.21 4.47 2.34
CA LEU A 148 -6.45 5.09 2.80
C LEU A 148 -6.42 6.63 2.80
N PRO A 149 -5.35 7.33 3.23
CA PRO A 149 -5.26 8.79 3.14
C PRO A 149 -5.29 9.31 1.70
N LEU A 150 -4.84 8.52 0.72
CA LEU A 150 -4.92 8.85 -0.70
C LEU A 150 -6.38 8.77 -1.18
N PHE A 151 -7.09 7.69 -0.83
CA PHE A 151 -8.52 7.53 -1.17
C PHE A 151 -9.39 8.61 -0.53
N GLU A 152 -9.15 9.01 0.73
CA GLU A 152 -9.83 10.15 1.37
C GLU A 152 -9.56 11.48 0.65
N ALA A 153 -8.42 11.61 -0.01
CA ALA A 153 -8.02 12.77 -0.80
C ALA A 153 -8.41 12.68 -2.29
N GLY A 154 -9.24 11.71 -2.70
CA GLY A 154 -9.67 11.53 -4.09
C GLY A 154 -8.62 10.89 -5.01
N GLN A 155 -7.49 10.44 -4.46
CA GLN A 155 -6.38 9.87 -5.21
C GLN A 155 -6.48 8.35 -5.21
N PHE A 156 -6.80 7.76 -6.36
CA PHE A 156 -6.85 6.32 -6.57
C PHE A 156 -5.72 5.91 -7.52
N PRO A 157 -4.56 5.44 -7.01
CA PRO A 157 -3.46 4.98 -7.85
C PRO A 157 -3.87 3.80 -8.74
N SER A 158 -3.67 3.95 -10.05
CA SER A 158 -3.82 2.84 -11.00
C SER A 158 -2.68 1.83 -10.82
N LYS A 159 -3.04 0.55 -10.74
CA LYS A 159 -2.14 -0.61 -10.62
C LYS A 159 -2.31 -1.58 -11.80
N PHE A 160 -3.41 -1.47 -12.55
CA PHE A 160 -3.84 -2.38 -13.63
C PHE A 160 -4.37 -1.60 -14.84
#